data_AF-A0A8H7KCF2-F1
#
_entry.id   AF-A0A8H7KCF2-F1
#
_cell.length_a   1.000
_cell.length_b   1.000
_cell.length_c   1.000
_cell.angle_alpha   90.00
_cell.angle_beta   90.00
_cell.angle_gamma   90.00
#
_symmetry.space_group_name_H-M   'P 1'
#
loop_
_entity.id
_entity.type
_entity.pdbx_description
1 polymer ?
#
loop_
_entity_poly.entity_id
_entity_poly.type
_entity_poly.pdbx_seq_one_letter_code
_entity_poly.pdbx_strand_id
1 'polypeptide(L)'
;MTLIEDSFLDIPIDQNRPIKVICIGAGFSGILCGIRLPQKVSNLDLTIYEKNEDFGGTWLENRYPGVGCDVPSHSYQYTFAANPNWSKFYSSGAEILAYLQDTAWRYDVQKYARFQHVFKGATWNDSTHKWTVKIHSLKSGETFEDSADVLIRGTGLLNKWKWPSIEGLHTFKGDLMHTANFDPSFDWGDKRVALIGAGSTGIQILPHIQPRAKEIFHYMRGKTWISPVGYGAEMGGGGNFEYSNEQRQQFAQSPASYLAYRHKLEEVINKSQLVSFRGTDIQKHFWVEAERFMKEKLEKKPEIYQSLLPSFPPGCRRLTPGPGYLEALLQDNVQFIGSGVAKVDEKGILDQLGNYHEVDAIICATGFD
;
A
#
# COMPACT_ATOMS: atom_id res chain seq x y z
N MET A 1 27.14 -54.84 15.62
CA MET A 1 26.87 -53.80 14.61
C MET A 1 25.50 -54.13 14.05
N THR A 2 24.46 -53.70 14.76
CA THR A 2 23.06 -54.03 14.45
C THR A 2 22.67 -53.13 13.30
N LEU A 3 22.53 -53.71 12.11
CA LEU A 3 21.87 -53.05 10.99
C LEU A 3 20.46 -52.73 11.48
N ILE A 4 20.17 -51.43 11.60
CA ILE A 4 18.80 -50.95 11.79
C ILE A 4 18.02 -51.55 10.63
N GLU A 5 16.91 -52.23 10.92
CA GLU A 5 15.97 -52.65 9.90
C GLU A 5 15.48 -51.39 9.18
N ASP A 6 16.15 -51.04 8.08
CA ASP A 6 15.68 -50.04 7.14
C ASP A 6 14.37 -50.59 6.57
N SER A 7 13.25 -50.19 7.17
CA SER A 7 11.93 -50.49 6.66
C SER A 7 11.82 -49.85 5.28
N PHE A 8 11.99 -50.64 4.23
CA PHE A 8 11.66 -50.21 2.88
C PHE A 8 10.18 -49.82 2.90
N LEU A 9 9.90 -48.54 2.65
CA LEU A 9 8.53 -48.06 2.51
C LEU A 9 7.96 -48.70 1.23
N ASP A 10 6.91 -49.51 1.37
CA ASP A 10 6.18 -50.11 0.24
C ASP A 10 5.27 -49.06 -0.42
N ILE A 11 5.90 -48.02 -0.95
CA ILE A 11 5.26 -46.91 -1.66
C ILE A 11 6.00 -46.66 -2.99
N PRO A 12 5.28 -46.24 -4.04
CA PRO A 12 5.92 -45.84 -5.29
C PRO A 12 6.93 -44.70 -5.06
N ILE A 13 8.08 -44.76 -5.72
CA ILE A 13 9.15 -43.75 -5.58
C ILE A 13 8.72 -42.35 -6.04
N ASP A 14 7.70 -42.29 -6.91
CA ASP A 14 7.06 -41.09 -7.43
C ASP A 14 5.87 -40.61 -6.56
N GLN A 15 5.53 -41.34 -5.50
CA GLN A 15 4.53 -40.89 -4.54
C GLN A 15 5.10 -39.73 -3.71
N ASN A 16 4.66 -38.52 -4.03
CA ASN A 16 5.05 -37.33 -3.28
C ASN A 16 4.61 -37.45 -1.81
N ARG A 17 5.53 -37.22 -0.87
CA ARG A 17 5.19 -37.17 0.56
C ARG A 17 4.20 -36.03 0.86
N PRO A 18 3.35 -36.15 1.89
CA PRO A 18 2.60 -35.01 2.42
C PRO A 18 3.54 -33.85 2.78
N ILE A 19 3.14 -32.64 2.40
CA ILE A 19 3.89 -31.42 2.70
C ILE A 19 2.97 -30.40 3.36
N LYS A 20 3.35 -29.95 4.55
CA LYS A 20 2.64 -28.89 5.26
C LYS A 20 3.28 -27.55 4.99
N VAL A 21 2.50 -26.63 4.44
CA VAL A 21 2.90 -25.26 4.15
C VAL A 21 2.07 -24.32 5.01
N ILE A 22 2.75 -23.45 5.76
CA ILE A 22 2.11 -22.32 6.43
C ILE A 22 2.47 -21.05 5.67
N CYS A 23 1.46 -20.30 5.24
CA CYS A 23 1.62 -18.95 4.71
C CYS A 23 1.12 -17.92 5.73
N ILE A 24 1.90 -16.87 5.96
CA ILE A 24 1.50 -15.77 6.85
C ILE A 24 1.08 -14.57 6.01
N GLY A 25 -0.17 -14.13 6.17
CA GLY A 25 -0.79 -13.02 5.47
C GLY A 25 -1.65 -13.46 4.29
N ALA A 26 -2.82 -12.83 4.14
CA ALA A 26 -3.84 -13.08 3.13
C ALA A 26 -4.10 -11.84 2.24
N GLY A 27 -3.04 -11.06 1.96
CA GLY A 27 -3.01 -10.11 0.85
C GLY A 27 -2.70 -10.80 -0.49
N PHE A 28 -2.17 -10.05 -1.46
CA PHE A 28 -1.80 -10.58 -2.79
C PHE A 28 -0.93 -11.85 -2.70
N SER A 29 0.06 -11.91 -1.82
CA SER A 29 0.95 -13.08 -1.72
C SER A 29 0.23 -14.32 -1.18
N GLY A 30 -0.60 -14.17 -0.14
CA GLY A 30 -1.33 -15.28 0.47
C GLY A 30 -2.40 -15.85 -0.44
N ILE A 31 -3.17 -14.98 -1.10
CA ILE A 31 -4.16 -15.39 -2.10
C ILE A 31 -3.47 -16.14 -3.24
N LEU A 32 -2.33 -15.63 -3.74
CA LEU A 32 -1.56 -16.34 -4.76
C LEU A 32 -1.11 -17.73 -4.30
N CYS A 33 -0.62 -17.86 -3.05
CA CYS A 33 -0.24 -19.15 -2.48
C CYS A 33 -1.43 -20.11 -2.41
N GLY A 34 -2.58 -19.64 -1.94
CA GLY A 34 -3.83 -20.39 -1.87
C GLY A 34 -4.36 -20.88 -3.22
N ILE A 35 -4.00 -20.20 -4.32
CA ILE A 35 -4.40 -20.59 -5.68
C ILE A 35 -3.36 -21.49 -6.34
N ARG A 36 -2.07 -21.11 -6.27
CA ARG A 36 -1.01 -21.74 -7.07
C ARG A 36 -0.42 -22.99 -6.44
N LEU A 37 -0.29 -23.05 -5.12
CA LEU A 37 0.27 -24.24 -4.48
C LEU A 37 -0.64 -25.46 -4.68
N PRO A 38 -1.97 -25.40 -4.45
CA PRO A 38 -2.83 -26.56 -4.68
C PRO A 38 -2.87 -27.04 -6.13
N GLN A 39 -2.59 -26.16 -7.11
CA GLN A 39 -2.54 -26.51 -8.53
C GLN A 39 -1.25 -27.24 -8.94
N LYS A 40 -0.19 -27.16 -8.12
CA LYS A 40 1.16 -27.60 -8.49
C LYS A 40 1.77 -28.60 -7.51
N VAL A 41 1.27 -28.65 -6.28
CA VAL A 41 1.80 -29.48 -5.21
C VAL A 41 0.73 -30.49 -4.83
N SER A 42 1.01 -31.76 -5.14
CA SER A 42 0.19 -32.88 -4.65
C SER A 42 0.45 -33.12 -3.16
N ASN A 43 -0.53 -33.69 -2.46
CA ASN A 43 -0.46 -33.98 -1.01
C ASN A 43 -0.11 -32.76 -0.14
N LEU A 44 -0.62 -31.59 -0.53
CA LEU A 44 -0.44 -30.32 0.17
C LEU A 44 -1.44 -30.17 1.32
N ASP A 45 -0.91 -29.93 2.53
CA ASP A 45 -1.64 -29.34 3.65
C ASP A 45 -1.27 -27.86 3.74
N LEU A 46 -2.18 -26.97 3.34
CA LEU A 46 -1.95 -25.53 3.33
C LEU A 46 -2.80 -24.84 4.38
N THR A 47 -2.15 -24.04 5.22
CA THR A 47 -2.83 -23.09 6.12
C THR A 47 -2.31 -21.67 5.88
N ILE A 48 -3.22 -20.72 5.74
CA ILE A 48 -2.93 -19.29 5.63
C ILE A 48 -3.42 -18.60 6.91
N TYR A 49 -2.51 -18.07 7.72
CA TYR A 49 -2.87 -17.27 8.90
C TYR A 49 -2.89 -15.78 8.57
N GLU A 50 -3.97 -15.08 8.88
CA GLU A 50 -4.16 -13.65 8.63
C GLU A 50 -4.64 -12.95 9.90
N LYS A 51 -4.05 -11.80 10.24
CA LYS A 51 -4.41 -11.02 11.43
C LYS A 51 -5.76 -10.32 11.29
N ASN A 52 -6.12 -9.95 10.07
CA ASN A 52 -7.36 -9.27 9.75
C ASN A 52 -8.54 -10.25 9.66
N GLU A 53 -9.74 -9.68 9.57
CA GLU A 53 -11.01 -10.42 9.49
C GLU A 53 -11.29 -11.00 8.10
N ASP A 54 -10.59 -10.54 7.07
CA ASP A 54 -10.80 -10.97 5.67
C ASP A 54 -9.51 -10.81 4.84
N PHE A 55 -9.59 -11.20 3.57
CA PHE A 55 -8.58 -10.99 2.55
C PHE A 55 -8.35 -9.50 2.24
N GLY A 56 -7.15 -9.17 1.78
CA GLY A 56 -6.85 -7.88 1.15
C GLY A 56 -5.54 -7.24 1.57
N GLY A 57 -5.02 -7.58 2.76
CA GLY A 57 -3.77 -7.04 3.29
C GLY A 57 -3.78 -5.51 3.30
N THR A 58 -2.82 -4.88 2.63
CA THR A 58 -2.71 -3.41 2.51
C THR A 58 -4.04 -2.73 2.13
N TRP A 59 -4.81 -3.31 1.22
CA TRP A 59 -6.06 -2.71 0.73
C TRP A 59 -7.24 -2.89 1.69
N LEU A 60 -7.13 -3.81 2.65
CA LEU A 60 -8.09 -3.96 3.73
C LEU A 60 -7.80 -3.00 4.88
N GLU A 61 -6.51 -2.75 5.18
CA GLU A 61 -6.09 -1.90 6.30
C GLU A 61 -6.12 -0.40 5.98
N ASN A 62 -5.73 0.00 4.76
CA ASN A 62 -5.61 1.41 4.39
C ASN A 62 -6.93 1.92 3.82
N ARG A 63 -7.68 2.65 4.63
CA ARG A 63 -9.03 3.17 4.32
C ARG A 63 -9.13 4.69 4.34
N TYR A 64 -8.00 5.39 4.30
CA TYR A 64 -7.97 6.85 4.32
C TYR A 64 -8.52 7.46 3.02
N PRO A 65 -9.03 8.72 3.04
CA PRO A 65 -9.56 9.38 1.87
C PRO A 65 -8.51 9.51 0.76
N GLY A 66 -8.87 9.11 -0.46
CA GLY A 66 -7.97 9.17 -1.62
C GLY A 66 -7.00 8.00 -1.75
N VAL A 67 -7.08 6.99 -0.88
CA VAL A 67 -6.26 5.77 -1.03
C VAL A 67 -6.47 5.15 -2.40
N GLY A 68 -5.38 5.01 -3.14
CA GLY A 68 -5.39 4.50 -4.51
C GLY A 68 -4.04 3.97 -4.94
N CYS A 69 -4.05 3.13 -5.98
CA CYS A 69 -2.80 2.63 -6.56
C CYS A 69 -2.09 3.75 -7.35
N ASP A 70 -0.77 3.71 -7.39
CA ASP A 70 0.07 4.55 -8.26
C ASP A 70 0.53 3.80 -9.52
N VAL A 71 0.15 2.52 -9.64
CA VAL A 71 0.35 1.65 -10.80
C VAL A 71 -1.00 1.45 -11.49
N PRO A 72 -1.05 1.43 -12.83
CA PRO A 72 -2.28 1.21 -13.56
C PRO A 72 -2.92 -0.13 -13.19
N SER A 73 -4.21 -0.14 -12.86
CA SER A 73 -4.90 -1.32 -12.31
C SER A 73 -4.91 -2.51 -13.27
N HIS A 74 -4.84 -2.22 -14.56
CA HIS A 74 -4.74 -3.22 -15.63
C HIS A 74 -3.39 -3.97 -15.62
N SER A 75 -2.34 -3.41 -14.99
CA SER A 75 -1.08 -4.08 -14.70
C SER A 75 -0.98 -4.52 -13.23
N TYR A 76 -1.67 -3.84 -12.31
CA TYR A 76 -1.70 -4.16 -10.88
C TYR A 76 -2.80 -5.18 -10.54
N GLN A 77 -2.69 -6.38 -11.10
CA GLN A 77 -3.62 -7.49 -10.91
C GLN A 77 -2.90 -8.83 -11.15
N TYR A 78 -3.58 -9.94 -10.90
CA TYR A 78 -3.05 -11.25 -11.24
C TYR A 78 -3.13 -11.48 -12.75
N THR A 79 -2.09 -12.05 -13.33
CA THR A 79 -2.03 -12.35 -14.76
C THR A 79 -3.09 -13.36 -15.21
N PHE A 80 -3.54 -14.22 -14.30
CA PHE A 80 -4.50 -15.30 -14.55
C PHE A 80 -5.94 -15.00 -14.14
N ALA A 81 -6.16 -13.93 -13.38
CA ALA A 81 -7.48 -13.51 -12.90
C ALA A 81 -7.68 -12.06 -13.29
N ALA A 82 -7.68 -11.79 -14.59
CA ALA A 82 -7.69 -10.42 -15.08
C ALA A 82 -9.10 -9.81 -14.97
N ASN A 83 -9.18 -8.54 -14.59
CA ASN A 83 -10.41 -7.78 -14.40
C ASN A 83 -10.58 -6.72 -15.50
N PRO A 84 -11.38 -6.98 -16.55
CA PRO A 84 -11.62 -6.01 -17.62
C PRO A 84 -12.45 -4.79 -17.18
N ASN A 85 -13.01 -4.81 -15.97
CA ASN A 85 -14.01 -3.83 -15.52
C ASN A 85 -13.45 -2.74 -14.60
N TRP A 86 -12.12 -2.63 -14.44
CA TRP A 86 -11.50 -1.53 -13.70
C TRP A 86 -12.06 -0.18 -14.14
N SER A 87 -12.60 0.58 -13.18
CA SER A 87 -13.30 1.84 -13.44
C SER A 87 -12.36 2.96 -13.86
N LYS A 88 -11.14 2.97 -13.31
CA LYS A 88 -10.13 4.00 -13.51
C LYS A 88 -8.79 3.43 -13.91
N PHE A 89 -7.95 4.28 -14.51
CA PHE A 89 -6.57 3.93 -14.82
C PHE A 89 -5.80 3.54 -13.54
N TYR A 90 -5.91 4.38 -12.50
CA TYR A 90 -5.48 4.10 -11.14
C TYR A 90 -6.72 3.94 -10.24
N SER A 91 -7.07 2.70 -9.95
CA SER A 91 -8.26 2.38 -9.15
C SER A 91 -8.08 2.72 -7.67
N SER A 92 -9.21 3.00 -7.02
CA SER A 92 -9.27 3.24 -5.58
C SER A 92 -8.89 1.98 -4.79
N GLY A 93 -8.50 2.17 -3.53
CA GLY A 93 -8.21 1.04 -2.65
C GLY A 93 -9.42 0.11 -2.44
N ALA A 94 -10.64 0.66 -2.39
CA ALA A 94 -11.86 -0.13 -2.25
C ALA A 94 -12.12 -1.05 -3.46
N GLU A 95 -11.87 -0.55 -4.68
CA GLU A 95 -12.03 -1.35 -5.90
C GLU A 95 -10.99 -2.48 -5.98
N ILE A 96 -9.76 -2.21 -5.55
CA ILE A 96 -8.69 -3.23 -5.50
C ILE A 96 -8.98 -4.28 -4.42
N LEU A 97 -9.50 -3.86 -3.26
CA LEU A 97 -9.95 -4.78 -2.21
C LEU A 97 -11.05 -5.71 -2.72
N ALA A 98 -12.07 -5.15 -3.39
CA ALA A 98 -13.15 -5.94 -3.98
C ALA A 98 -12.64 -6.96 -5.00
N TYR A 99 -11.69 -6.56 -5.85
CA TYR A 99 -11.03 -7.48 -6.79
C TYR A 99 -10.28 -8.63 -6.09
N LEU A 100 -9.56 -8.34 -4.99
CA LEU A 100 -8.84 -9.35 -4.22
C LEU A 100 -9.78 -10.34 -3.55
N GLN A 101 -10.83 -9.84 -2.89
CA GLN A 101 -11.84 -10.67 -2.25
C GLN A 101 -12.58 -11.55 -3.28
N ASP A 102 -13.08 -10.95 -4.38
CA ASP A 102 -13.71 -11.70 -5.48
C ASP A 102 -12.79 -12.81 -6.00
N THR A 103 -11.51 -12.50 -6.24
CA THR A 103 -10.55 -13.50 -6.70
C THR A 103 -10.34 -14.60 -5.66
N ALA A 104 -10.17 -14.26 -4.38
CA ALA A 104 -9.99 -15.26 -3.34
C ALA A 104 -11.18 -16.23 -3.25
N TRP A 105 -12.41 -15.72 -3.32
CA TRP A 105 -13.64 -16.52 -3.30
C TRP A 105 -13.82 -17.38 -4.56
N ARG A 106 -13.60 -16.83 -5.76
CA ARG A 106 -13.71 -17.59 -7.03
C ARG A 106 -12.77 -18.77 -7.13
N TYR A 107 -11.64 -18.75 -6.40
CA TYR A 107 -10.68 -19.85 -6.37
C TYR A 107 -10.70 -20.64 -5.05
N ASP A 108 -11.74 -20.46 -4.23
CA ASP A 108 -11.94 -21.16 -2.95
C ASP A 108 -10.77 -21.05 -1.97
N VAL A 109 -10.09 -19.91 -1.93
CA VAL A 109 -8.92 -19.70 -1.06
C VAL A 109 -9.31 -19.68 0.42
N GLN A 110 -10.53 -19.26 0.75
CA GLN A 110 -11.05 -19.16 2.12
C GLN A 110 -10.94 -20.47 2.91
N LYS A 111 -10.97 -21.64 2.24
CA LYS A 111 -10.87 -22.94 2.91
C LYS A 111 -9.51 -23.16 3.60
N TYR A 112 -8.47 -22.51 3.08
CA TYR A 112 -7.11 -22.54 3.65
C TYR A 112 -6.89 -21.43 4.68
N ALA A 113 -7.75 -20.41 4.71
CA ALA A 113 -7.55 -19.22 5.52
C ALA A 113 -8.04 -19.42 6.97
N ARG A 114 -7.27 -18.83 7.88
CA ARG A 114 -7.56 -18.69 9.31
C ARG A 114 -7.38 -17.21 9.67
N PHE A 115 -8.49 -16.48 9.58
CA PHE A 115 -8.57 -15.05 9.89
C PHE A 115 -8.52 -14.78 11.38
N GLN A 116 -8.17 -13.54 11.74
CA GLN A 116 -8.02 -13.12 13.13
C GLN A 116 -6.97 -13.94 13.91
N HIS A 117 -5.89 -14.35 13.21
CA HIS A 117 -4.74 -15.07 13.76
C HIS A 117 -3.46 -14.28 13.51
N VAL A 118 -2.85 -13.79 14.59
CA VAL A 118 -1.63 -12.96 14.56
C VAL A 118 -0.40 -13.85 14.66
N PHE A 119 0.45 -13.82 13.63
CA PHE A 119 1.77 -14.43 13.67
C PHE A 119 2.68 -13.73 14.70
N LYS A 120 3.28 -14.50 15.61
CA LYS A 120 4.17 -13.99 16.67
C LYS A 120 5.64 -14.31 16.44
N GLY A 121 5.95 -15.31 15.63
CA GLY A 121 7.32 -15.72 15.32
C GLY A 121 7.38 -17.16 14.85
N ALA A 122 8.54 -17.56 14.33
CA ALA A 122 8.82 -18.94 13.98
C ALA A 122 10.29 -19.28 14.22
N THR A 123 10.54 -20.54 14.56
CA THR A 123 11.88 -21.08 14.81
C THR A 123 12.04 -22.37 14.03
N TRP A 124 13.20 -22.56 13.39
CA TRP A 124 13.54 -23.83 12.76
C TRP A 124 13.95 -24.86 13.82
N ASN A 125 13.44 -26.07 13.68
CA ASN A 125 13.77 -27.19 14.55
C ASN A 125 14.59 -28.22 13.76
N ASP A 126 15.90 -28.32 14.08
CA ASP A 126 16.83 -29.21 13.39
C ASP A 126 16.57 -30.71 13.60
N SER A 127 15.95 -31.11 14.71
CA SER A 127 15.69 -32.54 14.96
C SER A 127 14.47 -33.06 14.20
N THR A 128 13.52 -32.19 13.89
CA THR A 128 12.29 -32.53 13.14
C THR A 128 12.33 -32.04 11.69
N HIS A 129 13.32 -31.22 11.33
CA HIS A 129 13.42 -30.51 10.06
C HIS A 129 12.13 -29.76 9.69
N LYS A 130 11.55 -29.07 10.68
CA LYS A 130 10.31 -28.29 10.53
C LYS A 130 10.42 -26.93 11.17
N TRP A 131 9.59 -26.01 10.70
CA TRP A 131 9.30 -24.75 11.38
C TRP A 131 8.29 -24.98 12.49
N THR A 132 8.59 -24.48 13.69
CA THR A 132 7.60 -24.24 14.75
C THR A 132 7.13 -22.79 14.63
N VAL A 133 5.83 -22.58 14.42
CA VAL A 133 5.21 -21.30 14.11
C VAL A 133 4.27 -20.92 15.25
N LYS A 134 4.51 -19.77 15.88
CA LYS A 134 3.70 -19.29 17.02
C LYS A 134 2.60 -18.35 16.53
N ILE A 135 1.35 -18.69 16.85
CA ILE A 135 0.15 -17.97 16.40
C ILE A 135 -0.70 -17.58 17.60
N HIS A 136 -1.23 -16.35 17.58
CA HIS A 136 -2.18 -15.85 18.58
C HIS A 136 -3.56 -15.64 17.95
N SER A 137 -4.58 -16.33 18.46
CA SER A 137 -5.96 -16.19 18.03
C SER A 137 -6.61 -14.99 18.71
N LEU A 138 -7.10 -14.02 17.94
CA LEU A 138 -7.84 -12.87 18.49
C LEU A 138 -9.26 -13.26 18.93
N LYS A 139 -9.79 -14.38 18.45
CA LYS A 139 -11.13 -14.86 18.84
C LYS A 139 -11.12 -15.53 20.22
N SER A 140 -10.15 -16.41 20.48
CA SER A 140 -10.05 -17.13 21.76
C SER A 140 -9.12 -16.45 22.77
N GLY A 141 -8.23 -15.55 22.32
CA GLY A 141 -7.18 -14.96 23.14
C GLY A 141 -5.99 -15.91 23.40
N GLU A 142 -6.04 -17.13 22.90
CA GLU A 142 -5.01 -18.14 23.13
C GLU A 142 -3.83 -18.00 22.16
N THR A 143 -2.65 -18.42 22.62
CA THR A 143 -1.47 -18.56 21.77
C THR A 143 -1.10 -20.03 21.67
N PHE A 144 -0.95 -20.54 20.46
CA PHE A 144 -0.59 -21.92 20.18
C PHE A 144 0.59 -22.00 19.20
N GLU A 145 1.15 -23.19 19.09
CA GLU A 145 2.19 -23.51 18.12
C GLU A 145 1.63 -24.44 17.05
N ASP A 146 1.98 -24.15 15.80
CA ASP A 146 1.75 -24.99 14.65
C ASP A 146 3.11 -25.40 14.04
N SER A 147 3.15 -26.45 13.24
CA SER A 147 4.37 -26.88 12.57
C SER A 147 4.20 -26.97 11.05
N ALA A 148 5.27 -26.71 10.30
CA ALA A 148 5.26 -26.79 8.84
C ALA A 148 6.61 -27.23 8.28
N ASP A 149 6.59 -27.91 7.13
CA ASP A 149 7.78 -28.16 6.32
C ASP A 149 8.27 -26.86 5.66
N VAL A 150 7.33 -26.01 5.23
CA VAL A 150 7.63 -24.75 4.55
C VAL A 150 6.86 -23.60 5.21
N LEU A 151 7.58 -22.52 5.52
CA LEU A 151 7.00 -21.27 5.98
C LEU A 151 7.14 -20.20 4.90
N ILE A 152 6.02 -19.64 4.43
CA ILE A 152 5.98 -18.54 3.47
C ILE A 152 5.59 -17.26 4.21
N ARG A 153 6.49 -16.28 4.23
CA ARG A 153 6.25 -14.97 4.84
C ARG A 153 5.63 -14.00 3.82
N GLY A 154 4.31 -14.02 3.71
CA GLY A 154 3.50 -13.10 2.91
C GLY A 154 3.01 -11.86 3.68
N THR A 155 3.72 -11.42 4.73
CA THR A 155 3.23 -10.38 5.65
C THR A 155 3.06 -9.01 5.00
N GLY A 156 3.68 -8.77 3.84
CA GLY A 156 3.75 -7.44 3.22
C GLY A 156 4.86 -6.58 3.83
N LEU A 157 5.26 -5.54 3.10
CA LEU A 157 6.36 -4.63 3.44
C LEU A 157 5.88 -3.34 4.14
N LEU A 158 4.61 -2.98 4.00
CA LEU A 158 4.02 -1.72 4.46
C LEU A 158 2.77 -1.97 5.31
N ASN A 159 2.94 -2.69 6.43
CA ASN A 159 1.83 -3.09 7.32
C ASN A 159 2.07 -2.77 8.80
N LYS A 160 3.33 -2.55 9.19
CA LYS A 160 3.74 -2.28 10.56
C LYS A 160 3.89 -0.78 10.68
N TRP A 161 3.01 -0.15 11.43
CA TRP A 161 3.05 1.29 11.67
C TRP A 161 3.21 1.57 13.16
N LYS A 162 3.63 2.78 13.47
CA LYS A 162 3.79 3.29 14.84
C LYS A 162 3.38 4.76 14.86
N TRP A 163 2.90 5.23 15.99
CA TRP A 163 2.68 6.66 16.19
C TRP A 163 4.01 7.42 16.01
N PRO A 164 3.97 8.63 15.43
CA PRO A 164 5.16 9.46 15.37
C PRO A 164 5.60 9.84 16.78
N SER A 165 6.91 9.86 17.01
CA SER A 165 7.50 10.26 18.29
C SER A 165 7.42 11.78 18.45
N ILE A 166 6.24 12.30 18.78
CA ILE A 166 5.95 13.71 19.04
C ILE A 166 5.61 13.88 20.52
N GLU A 167 6.28 14.81 21.19
CA GLU A 167 6.00 15.13 22.59
C GLU A 167 4.53 15.54 22.75
N GLY A 168 3.85 14.94 23.73
CA GLY A 168 2.46 15.27 24.04
C GLY A 168 1.41 14.79 23.02
N LEU A 169 1.77 14.01 21.99
CA LEU A 169 0.80 13.57 20.97
C LEU A 169 -0.49 12.96 21.56
N HIS A 170 -0.35 12.15 22.61
CA HIS A 170 -1.47 11.46 23.26
C HIS A 170 -2.18 12.29 24.35
N THR A 171 -1.78 13.55 24.58
CA THR A 171 -2.52 14.47 25.47
C THR A 171 -3.63 15.22 24.73
N PHE A 172 -3.56 15.27 23.40
CA PHE A 172 -4.56 15.88 22.53
C PHE A 172 -5.97 15.35 22.82
N LYS A 173 -6.94 16.26 22.95
CA LYS A 173 -8.34 15.93 23.29
C LYS A 173 -9.26 15.83 22.08
N GLY A 174 -8.82 16.27 20.91
CA GLY A 174 -9.55 16.12 19.65
C GLY A 174 -9.33 14.76 19.00
N ASP A 175 -9.74 14.64 17.74
CA ASP A 175 -9.65 13.38 17.00
C ASP A 175 -8.20 13.08 16.59
N LEU A 176 -7.61 12.00 17.10
CA LEU A 176 -6.25 11.57 16.77
C LEU A 176 -6.26 10.27 15.96
N MET A 177 -5.75 10.32 14.73
CA MET A 177 -5.76 9.17 13.83
C MET A 177 -4.39 8.94 13.19
N HIS A 178 -4.07 7.67 12.93
CA HIS A 178 -3.00 7.29 12.02
C HIS A 178 -3.61 6.70 10.76
N THR A 179 -3.07 7.04 9.59
CA THR A 179 -3.70 6.68 8.30
C THR A 179 -3.71 5.17 8.02
N ALA A 180 -2.80 4.42 8.63
CA ALA A 180 -2.77 2.96 8.60
C ALA A 180 -3.85 2.27 9.49
N ASN A 181 -4.60 3.05 10.27
CA ASN A 181 -5.75 2.61 11.06
C ASN A 181 -6.81 3.73 11.07
N PHE A 182 -7.13 4.21 9.88
CA PHE A 182 -8.04 5.33 9.68
C PHE A 182 -9.48 4.90 9.93
N ASP A 183 -10.24 5.69 10.69
CA ASP A 183 -11.69 5.50 10.86
C ASP A 183 -12.43 6.07 9.64
N PRO A 184 -13.04 5.25 8.77
CA PRO A 184 -13.73 5.74 7.59
C PRO A 184 -14.99 6.55 7.89
N SER A 185 -15.48 6.53 9.14
CA SER A 185 -16.64 7.33 9.57
C SER A 185 -16.26 8.75 10.03
N PHE A 186 -14.96 9.04 10.16
CA PHE A 186 -14.49 10.36 10.55
C PHE A 186 -14.88 11.43 9.53
N ASP A 187 -15.64 12.43 9.98
CA ASP A 187 -16.00 13.60 9.17
C ASP A 187 -15.13 14.81 9.51
N TRP A 188 -14.48 15.35 8.50
CA TRP A 188 -13.63 16.54 8.58
C TRP A 188 -14.33 17.82 8.10
N GLY A 189 -15.56 17.72 7.59
CA GLY A 189 -16.36 18.89 7.22
C GLY A 189 -16.43 19.86 8.39
N ASP A 190 -15.90 21.07 8.22
CA ASP A 190 -15.83 22.15 9.22
C ASP A 190 -14.75 22.06 10.32
N LYS A 191 -13.93 21.01 10.33
CA LYS A 191 -12.81 20.90 11.29
C LYS A 191 -11.56 21.63 10.81
N ARG A 192 -10.79 22.16 11.76
CA ARG A 192 -9.37 22.50 11.58
C ARG A 192 -8.55 21.23 11.72
N VAL A 193 -7.85 20.84 10.67
CA VAL A 193 -7.17 19.55 10.58
C VAL A 193 -5.66 19.74 10.50
N ALA A 194 -4.91 19.13 11.40
CA ALA A 194 -3.48 18.95 11.24
C ALA A 194 -3.19 17.68 10.43
N LEU A 195 -2.59 17.82 9.25
CA LEU A 195 -2.11 16.68 8.45
C LEU A 195 -0.59 16.58 8.58
N ILE A 196 -0.11 15.59 9.33
CA ILE A 196 1.31 15.40 9.62
C ILE A 196 1.90 14.35 8.68
N GLY A 197 2.86 14.77 7.86
CA GLY A 197 3.57 13.89 6.92
C GLY A 197 3.06 14.03 5.49
N ALA A 198 3.99 13.95 4.55
CA ALA A 198 3.75 14.12 3.11
C ALA A 198 4.52 13.06 2.29
N GLY A 199 4.52 11.82 2.80
CA GLY A 199 4.78 10.67 1.94
C GLY A 199 3.59 10.40 1.01
N SER A 200 3.56 9.24 0.36
CA SER A 200 2.47 8.84 -0.54
C SER A 200 1.08 9.09 0.06
N THR A 201 0.89 8.68 1.31
CA THR A 201 -0.39 8.83 2.01
C THR A 201 -0.79 10.30 2.23
N GLY A 202 0.11 11.15 2.71
CA GLY A 202 -0.22 12.56 2.94
C GLY A 202 -0.53 13.29 1.63
N ILE A 203 0.21 12.95 0.57
CA ILE A 203 0.00 13.49 -0.79
C ILE A 203 -1.37 13.09 -1.36
N GLN A 204 -1.83 11.86 -1.10
CA GLN A 204 -3.15 11.40 -1.51
C GLN A 204 -4.28 12.02 -0.68
N ILE A 205 -4.09 12.18 0.64
CA ILE A 205 -5.14 12.67 1.55
C ILE A 205 -5.47 14.14 1.34
N LEU A 206 -4.44 15.01 1.28
CA LEU A 206 -4.64 16.46 1.25
C LEU A 206 -5.70 16.93 0.22
N PRO A 207 -5.63 16.55 -1.07
CA PRO A 207 -6.61 17.01 -2.06
C PRO A 207 -8.04 16.49 -1.80
N HIS A 208 -8.20 15.41 -1.03
CA HIS A 208 -9.52 14.85 -0.72
C HIS A 208 -10.16 15.48 0.52
N ILE A 209 -9.34 15.97 1.46
CA ILE A 209 -9.86 16.64 2.67
C ILE A 209 -9.98 18.15 2.51
N GLN A 210 -9.12 18.78 1.69
CA GLN A 210 -9.05 20.22 1.50
C GLN A 210 -10.38 20.88 1.10
N PRO A 211 -11.20 20.33 0.19
CA PRO A 211 -12.42 21.01 -0.26
C PRO A 211 -13.49 21.20 0.82
N ARG A 212 -13.44 20.44 1.93
CA ARG A 212 -14.47 20.44 2.99
C ARG A 212 -13.94 20.84 4.36
N ALA A 213 -12.62 20.73 4.61
CA ALA A 213 -12.03 21.14 5.87
C ALA A 213 -12.09 22.67 6.03
N LYS A 214 -12.36 23.14 7.26
CA LYS A 214 -12.37 24.58 7.56
C LYS A 214 -11.00 25.21 7.36
N GLU A 215 -9.98 24.51 7.83
CA GLU A 215 -8.57 24.90 7.69
C GLU A 215 -7.69 23.65 7.80
N ILE A 216 -6.59 23.61 7.07
CA ILE A 216 -5.62 22.52 7.13
C ILE A 216 -4.23 23.07 7.41
N PHE A 217 -3.64 22.57 8.48
CA PHE A 217 -2.23 22.76 8.82
C PHE A 217 -1.46 21.53 8.33
N HIS A 218 -0.78 21.66 7.18
CA HIS A 218 -0.07 20.54 6.57
C HIS A 218 1.43 20.58 6.94
N TYR A 219 1.83 19.67 7.83
CA TYR A 219 3.20 19.60 8.35
C TYR A 219 4.06 18.67 7.50
N MET A 220 5.08 19.22 6.85
CA MET A 220 5.98 18.48 5.97
C MET A 220 7.44 18.84 6.22
N ARG A 221 8.14 18.00 6.98
CA ARG A 221 9.59 18.13 7.18
C ARG A 221 10.41 17.57 6.01
N GLY A 222 9.87 16.55 5.35
CA GLY A 222 10.58 15.80 4.32
C GLY A 222 10.57 16.53 2.98
N LYS A 223 11.68 16.42 2.24
CA LYS A 223 11.78 16.86 0.84
C LYS A 223 11.43 15.69 -0.08
N THR A 224 10.57 15.91 -1.07
CA THR A 224 10.25 14.89 -2.08
C THR A 224 9.83 15.53 -3.40
N TRP A 225 10.07 14.79 -4.48
CA TRP A 225 9.53 15.12 -5.80
C TRP A 225 8.04 14.76 -5.83
N ILE A 226 7.21 15.68 -6.32
CA ILE A 226 5.82 15.41 -6.65
C ILE A 226 5.74 15.19 -8.15
N SER A 227 5.40 13.96 -8.53
CA SER A 227 5.30 13.63 -9.94
C SER A 227 4.01 14.23 -10.51
N PRO A 228 4.06 14.84 -11.72
CA PRO A 228 2.85 15.27 -12.42
C PRO A 228 1.88 14.13 -12.69
N VAL A 229 2.44 12.93 -12.86
CA VAL A 229 1.72 11.77 -13.37
C VAL A 229 2.13 10.48 -12.67
N GLY A 230 1.22 9.50 -12.66
CA GLY A 230 1.52 8.14 -12.18
C GLY A 230 2.28 7.28 -13.20
N TYR A 231 2.63 6.05 -12.81
CA TYR A 231 3.31 5.13 -13.71
C TYR A 231 2.45 4.81 -14.93
N GLY A 232 3.01 4.93 -16.13
CA GLY A 232 2.29 4.62 -17.38
C GLY A 232 1.26 5.67 -17.81
N ALA A 233 1.18 6.82 -17.13
CA ALA A 233 0.21 7.88 -17.44
C ALA A 233 0.29 8.46 -18.86
N GLU A 234 1.43 8.28 -19.55
CA GLU A 234 1.59 8.65 -20.96
C GLU A 234 0.53 7.97 -21.85
N MET A 235 0.12 6.75 -21.51
CA MET A 235 -0.99 6.06 -22.19
C MET A 235 -2.36 6.65 -21.87
N GLY A 236 -2.47 7.41 -20.78
CA GLY A 236 -3.71 7.93 -20.22
C GLY A 236 -3.91 9.43 -20.39
N GLY A 237 -3.17 10.07 -21.30
CA GLY A 237 -3.23 11.53 -21.46
C GLY A 237 -2.72 12.30 -20.23
N GLY A 238 -1.86 11.68 -19.41
CA GLY A 238 -1.23 12.33 -18.26
C GLY A 238 -2.05 12.34 -16.97
N GLY A 239 -3.17 11.62 -16.87
CA GLY A 239 -4.05 11.67 -15.70
C GLY A 239 -4.62 10.33 -15.24
N ASN A 240 -5.41 10.38 -14.16
CA ASN A 240 -6.22 9.26 -13.70
C ASN A 240 -7.61 9.30 -14.34
N PHE A 241 -7.72 8.80 -15.57
CA PHE A 241 -8.98 8.83 -16.33
C PHE A 241 -9.91 7.65 -15.98
N GLU A 242 -11.20 7.83 -16.28
CA GLU A 242 -12.24 6.81 -16.17
C GLU A 242 -12.40 6.06 -17.50
N TYR A 243 -12.56 4.74 -17.42
CA TYR A 243 -12.89 3.92 -18.58
C TYR A 243 -14.40 3.93 -18.82
N SER A 244 -14.80 4.15 -20.06
CA SER A 244 -16.21 4.12 -20.42
C SER A 244 -16.79 2.70 -20.29
N ASN A 245 -18.12 2.60 -20.21
CA ASN A 245 -18.79 1.30 -20.17
C ASN A 245 -18.51 0.49 -21.45
N GLU A 246 -18.45 1.15 -22.60
CA GLU A 246 -18.15 0.54 -23.90
C GLU A 246 -16.73 -0.02 -23.93
N GLN A 247 -15.74 0.72 -23.39
CA GLN A 247 -14.35 0.24 -23.29
C GLN A 247 -14.25 -0.99 -22.39
N ARG A 248 -14.90 -0.96 -21.22
CA ARG A 248 -14.91 -2.10 -20.29
C ARG A 248 -15.63 -3.32 -20.89
N GLN A 249 -16.73 -3.10 -21.61
CA GLN A 249 -17.42 -4.16 -22.34
C GLN A 249 -16.56 -4.75 -23.46
N GLN A 250 -15.86 -3.91 -24.23
CA GLN A 250 -14.92 -4.38 -25.27
C GLN A 250 -13.82 -5.25 -24.66
N PHE A 251 -13.22 -4.81 -23.55
CA PHE A 251 -12.22 -5.59 -22.83
C PHE A 251 -12.78 -6.92 -22.31
N ALA A 252 -14.01 -6.93 -21.80
CA ALA A 252 -14.67 -8.15 -21.31
C ALA A 252 -15.03 -9.13 -22.44
N GLN A 253 -15.45 -8.62 -23.61
CA GLN A 253 -15.86 -9.44 -24.76
C GLN A 253 -14.68 -9.93 -25.61
N SER A 254 -13.54 -9.25 -25.55
CA SER A 254 -12.35 -9.58 -26.35
C SER A 254 -11.10 -9.73 -25.47
N PRO A 255 -10.88 -10.92 -24.88
CA PRO A 255 -9.70 -11.19 -24.06
C PRO A 255 -8.37 -10.91 -24.78
N ALA A 256 -8.30 -11.12 -26.09
CA ALA A 256 -7.12 -10.82 -26.90
C ALA A 256 -6.82 -9.30 -26.94
N SER A 257 -7.86 -8.47 -27.13
CA SER A 257 -7.69 -7.01 -27.13
C SER A 257 -7.27 -6.50 -25.75
N TYR A 258 -7.86 -7.06 -24.69
CA TYR A 258 -7.51 -6.72 -23.33
C TYR A 258 -6.07 -7.12 -22.98
N LEU A 259 -5.63 -8.31 -23.39
CA LEU A 259 -4.26 -8.75 -23.21
C LEU A 259 -3.27 -7.87 -23.97
N ALA A 260 -3.57 -7.49 -25.21
CA ALA A 260 -2.75 -6.58 -26.00
C ALA A 260 -2.64 -5.19 -25.33
N TYR A 261 -3.76 -4.67 -24.80
CA TYR A 261 -3.77 -3.43 -24.03
C TYR A 261 -2.86 -3.51 -22.80
N ARG A 262 -2.96 -4.60 -22.02
CA ARG A 262 -2.13 -4.83 -20.84
C ARG A 262 -0.65 -4.95 -21.18
N HIS A 263 -0.29 -5.66 -22.25
CA HIS A 263 1.10 -5.75 -22.70
C HIS A 263 1.66 -4.39 -23.08
N LYS A 264 0.91 -3.58 -23.83
CA LYS A 264 1.32 -2.22 -24.18
C LYS A 264 1.53 -1.36 -22.93
N LEU A 265 0.66 -1.50 -21.95
CA LEU A 265 0.76 -0.78 -20.68
C LEU A 265 1.99 -1.18 -19.88
N GLU A 266 2.23 -2.48 -19.75
CA GLU A 266 3.42 -3.01 -19.10
C GLU A 266 4.69 -2.58 -19.85
N GLU A 267 4.70 -2.56 -21.19
CA GLU A 267 5.83 -2.07 -21.99
C GLU A 267 6.16 -0.61 -21.65
N VAL A 268 5.15 0.26 -21.58
CA VAL A 268 5.33 1.68 -21.22
C VAL A 268 5.87 1.82 -19.79
N ILE A 269 5.31 1.10 -18.81
CA ILE A 269 5.77 1.15 -17.41
C ILE A 269 7.21 0.63 -17.28
N ASN A 270 7.58 -0.41 -18.03
CA ASN A 270 8.94 -0.94 -18.01
C ASN A 270 9.93 0.04 -18.66
N LYS A 271 9.55 0.70 -19.77
CA LYS A 271 10.39 1.73 -20.40
C LYS A 271 10.57 2.95 -19.51
N SER A 272 9.58 3.33 -18.70
CA SER A 272 9.73 4.46 -17.77
C SER A 272 10.82 4.22 -16.72
N GLN A 273 11.25 2.97 -16.47
CA GLN A 273 12.39 2.69 -15.58
C GLN A 273 13.72 3.26 -16.09
N LEU A 274 13.81 3.62 -17.38
CA LEU A 274 15.01 4.24 -17.95
C LEU A 274 15.39 5.56 -17.24
N VAL A 275 14.42 6.27 -16.63
CA VAL A 275 14.69 7.48 -15.83
C VAL A 275 15.53 7.21 -14.58
N SER A 276 15.59 5.96 -14.11
CA SER A 276 16.33 5.57 -12.91
C SER A 276 17.82 5.33 -13.20
N PHE A 277 18.25 5.26 -14.47
CA PHE A 277 19.64 5.03 -14.83
C PHE A 277 20.42 6.35 -14.79
N ARG A 278 21.26 6.48 -13.77
CA ARG A 278 22.06 7.68 -13.48
C ARG A 278 22.93 8.09 -14.67
N GLY A 279 22.90 9.38 -15.02
CA GLY A 279 23.79 9.98 -16.02
C GLY A 279 23.31 9.85 -17.46
N THR A 280 22.22 9.11 -17.70
CA THR A 280 21.56 9.06 -19.01
C THR A 280 20.84 10.37 -19.32
N ASP A 281 20.65 10.67 -20.61
CA ASP A 281 19.94 11.89 -21.01
C ASP A 281 18.45 11.85 -20.65
N ILE A 282 17.85 10.66 -20.63
CA ILE A 282 16.48 10.44 -20.16
C ILE A 282 16.35 10.86 -18.68
N GLN A 283 17.28 10.44 -17.81
CA GLN A 283 17.26 10.82 -16.40
C GLN A 283 17.47 12.32 -16.19
N LYS A 284 18.38 12.95 -16.95
CA LYS A 284 18.61 14.41 -16.88
C LYS A 284 17.40 15.20 -17.36
N HIS A 285 16.80 14.78 -18.47
CA HIS A 285 15.59 15.42 -18.98
C HIS A 285 14.44 15.29 -17.98
N PHE A 286 14.23 14.11 -17.42
CA PHE A 286 13.21 13.90 -16.38
C PHE A 286 13.42 14.78 -15.15
N TRP A 287 14.67 15.05 -14.74
CA TRP A 287 14.97 16.01 -13.69
C TRP A 287 14.44 17.40 -14.01
N VAL A 288 14.82 17.94 -15.18
CA VAL A 288 14.43 19.28 -15.61
C VAL A 288 12.90 19.40 -15.70
N GLU A 289 12.25 18.37 -16.24
CA GLU A 289 10.79 18.32 -16.36
C GLU A 289 10.08 18.27 -15.01
N ALA A 290 10.55 17.43 -14.07
CA ALA A 290 9.99 17.37 -12.72
C ALA A 290 10.14 18.71 -11.98
N GLU A 291 11.30 19.35 -12.13
CA GLU A 291 11.57 20.67 -11.55
C GLU A 291 10.66 21.75 -12.13
N ARG A 292 10.57 21.82 -13.46
CA ARG A 292 9.71 22.73 -14.18
C ARG A 292 8.25 22.57 -13.74
N PHE A 293 7.76 21.34 -13.71
CA PHE A 293 6.39 21.04 -13.30
C PHE A 293 6.07 21.56 -11.90
N MET A 294 6.92 21.26 -10.90
CA MET A 294 6.67 21.73 -9.53
C MET A 294 6.74 23.26 -9.41
N LYS A 295 7.66 23.91 -10.12
CA LYS A 295 7.77 25.38 -10.15
C LYS A 295 6.53 26.03 -10.75
N GLU A 296 6.10 25.57 -11.92
CA GLU A 296 4.90 26.09 -12.60
C GLU A 296 3.66 25.90 -11.72
N LYS A 297 3.49 24.73 -11.10
CA LYS A 297 2.35 24.45 -10.23
C LYS A 297 2.33 25.24 -8.92
N LEU A 298 3.48 25.70 -8.45
CA LEU A 298 3.62 26.43 -7.18
C LEU A 298 3.95 27.92 -7.39
N GLU A 299 3.77 28.46 -8.60
CA GLU A 299 4.16 29.83 -8.94
C GLU A 299 3.57 30.90 -7.99
N LYS A 300 2.37 30.65 -7.45
CA LYS A 300 1.67 31.57 -6.53
C LYS A 300 2.22 31.57 -5.10
N LYS A 301 2.91 30.49 -4.70
CA LYS A 301 3.52 30.30 -3.38
C LYS A 301 4.92 29.66 -3.55
N PRO A 302 5.89 30.38 -4.16
CA PRO A 302 7.19 29.81 -4.55
C PRO A 302 8.05 29.34 -3.36
N GLU A 303 7.78 29.82 -2.14
CA GLU A 303 8.40 29.37 -0.90
C GLU A 303 8.10 27.89 -0.61
N ILE A 304 6.94 27.38 -1.02
CA ILE A 304 6.59 25.97 -0.87
C ILE A 304 7.51 25.11 -1.74
N TYR A 305 7.77 25.53 -2.98
CA TYR A 305 8.70 24.81 -3.87
C TYR A 305 10.09 24.67 -3.24
N GLN A 306 10.63 25.74 -2.64
CA GLN A 306 11.94 25.70 -1.98
C GLN A 306 11.96 24.72 -0.79
N SER A 307 10.84 24.61 -0.07
CA SER A 307 10.69 23.66 1.03
C SER A 307 10.64 22.21 0.53
N LEU A 308 9.97 21.95 -0.59
CA LEU A 308 9.83 20.60 -1.17
C LEU A 308 11.10 20.11 -1.87
N LEU A 309 11.88 21.02 -2.47
CA LEU A 309 12.99 20.71 -3.38
C LEU A 309 14.00 19.74 -2.76
N PRO A 310 14.08 18.48 -3.26
CA PRO A 310 15.02 17.49 -2.75
C PRO A 310 16.46 17.71 -3.22
N SER A 311 17.42 17.23 -2.44
CA SER A 311 18.84 17.20 -2.81
C SER A 311 19.23 15.95 -3.61
N PHE A 312 18.26 15.11 -3.98
CA PHE A 312 18.46 13.83 -4.66
C PHE A 312 17.63 13.78 -5.96
N PRO A 313 18.06 13.01 -6.98
CA PRO A 313 17.31 12.85 -8.22
C PRO A 313 15.88 12.31 -8.07
N PRO A 314 14.95 12.73 -8.93
CA PRO A 314 13.69 12.02 -9.11
C PRO A 314 13.94 10.52 -9.35
N GLY A 315 13.15 9.66 -8.69
CA GLY A 315 13.30 8.21 -8.78
C GLY A 315 14.22 7.56 -7.73
N CYS A 316 15.03 8.32 -6.98
CA CYS A 316 15.80 7.78 -5.83
C CYS A 316 14.89 7.31 -4.68
N ARG A 317 13.70 7.88 -4.59
CA ARG A 317 12.58 7.35 -3.83
C ARG A 317 11.46 7.04 -4.80
N ARG A 318 10.54 6.14 -4.43
CA ARG A 318 9.35 5.85 -5.23
C ARG A 318 8.64 7.16 -5.55
N LEU A 319 8.50 7.45 -6.85
CA LEU A 319 7.80 8.64 -7.30
C LEU A 319 6.38 8.58 -6.78
N THR A 320 5.95 9.66 -6.14
CA THR A 320 4.60 9.76 -5.61
C THR A 320 3.77 10.62 -6.54
N PRO A 321 2.78 10.05 -7.24
CA PRO A 321 1.80 10.83 -7.98
C PRO A 321 0.90 11.55 -6.99
N GLY A 322 0.63 12.83 -7.22
CA GLY A 322 -0.27 13.61 -6.38
C GLY A 322 -1.23 14.47 -7.20
N PRO A 323 -2.18 13.88 -7.95
CA PRO A 323 -3.19 14.66 -8.65
C PRO A 323 -3.91 15.60 -7.68
N GLY A 324 -3.86 16.91 -7.96
CA GLY A 324 -4.46 17.94 -7.11
C GLY A 324 -3.67 18.31 -5.85
N TYR A 325 -2.57 17.63 -5.53
CA TYR A 325 -1.81 17.90 -4.30
C TYR A 325 -1.15 19.28 -4.32
N LEU A 326 -0.42 19.61 -5.40
CA LEU A 326 0.25 20.91 -5.51
C LEU A 326 -0.77 22.05 -5.57
N GLU A 327 -1.90 21.84 -6.25
CA GLU A 327 -3.00 22.78 -6.31
C GLU A 327 -3.68 23.00 -4.94
N ALA A 328 -3.81 21.93 -4.14
CA ALA A 328 -4.36 22.01 -2.79
C ALA A 328 -3.48 22.84 -1.86
N LEU A 329 -2.15 22.76 -1.98
CA LEU A 329 -1.22 23.59 -1.20
C LEU A 329 -1.39 25.10 -1.45
N LEU A 330 -1.90 25.47 -2.62
CA LEU A 330 -2.13 26.87 -2.98
C LEU A 330 -3.44 27.43 -2.44
N GLN A 331 -4.36 26.60 -1.95
CA GLN A 331 -5.66 27.05 -1.48
C GLN A 331 -5.53 27.89 -0.20
N ASP A 332 -6.51 28.78 0.01
CA ASP A 332 -6.49 29.75 1.12
C ASP A 332 -6.71 29.07 2.48
N ASN A 333 -7.45 27.96 2.52
CA ASN A 333 -7.67 27.17 3.73
C ASN A 333 -6.55 26.15 4.00
N VAL A 334 -5.42 26.21 3.29
CA VAL A 334 -4.27 25.33 3.52
C VAL A 334 -3.03 26.14 3.89
N GLN A 335 -2.54 25.93 5.11
CA GLN A 335 -1.27 26.43 5.57
C GLN A 335 -0.21 25.33 5.49
N PHE A 336 0.76 25.51 4.61
CA PHE A 336 1.92 24.62 4.50
C PHE A 336 2.97 24.96 5.56
N ILE A 337 3.35 23.98 6.39
CA ILE A 337 4.28 24.15 7.50
C ILE A 337 5.50 23.24 7.29
N GLY A 338 6.50 23.80 6.60
CA GLY A 338 7.75 23.10 6.25
C GLY A 338 8.70 22.83 7.43
N SER A 339 8.47 23.49 8.58
CA SER A 339 9.30 23.35 9.78
C SER A 339 8.99 22.06 10.55
N GLY A 340 7.77 21.54 10.44
CA GLY A 340 7.30 20.35 11.14
C GLY A 340 6.80 20.62 12.57
N VAL A 341 6.47 19.55 13.28
CA VAL A 341 5.86 19.59 14.62
C VAL A 341 6.93 19.57 15.70
N ALA A 342 6.82 20.45 16.70
CA ALA A 342 7.64 20.42 17.92
C ALA A 342 6.98 19.58 19.02
N LYS A 343 5.76 19.95 19.40
CA LYS A 343 4.97 19.22 20.40
C LYS A 343 3.48 19.43 20.18
N VAL A 344 2.69 18.57 20.82
CA VAL A 344 1.23 18.60 20.86
C VAL A 344 0.81 18.86 22.31
N ASP A 345 -0.25 19.62 22.50
CA ASP A 345 -0.93 19.73 23.78
C ASP A 345 -2.41 19.30 23.66
N GLU A 346 -3.22 19.59 24.68
CA GLU A 346 -4.62 19.18 24.72
C GLU A 346 -5.47 19.75 23.58
N LYS A 347 -5.08 20.88 22.98
CA LYS A 347 -5.91 21.62 22.01
C LYS A 347 -5.26 21.78 20.63
N GLY A 348 -3.96 21.53 20.48
CA GLY A 348 -3.31 21.79 19.21
C GLY A 348 -1.83 21.45 19.13
N ILE A 349 -1.19 22.09 18.16
CA ILE A 349 0.19 21.82 17.76
C ILE A 349 1.03 23.08 17.90
N LEU A 350 2.18 22.95 18.57
CA LEU A 350 3.27 23.90 18.47
C LEU A 350 4.23 23.44 17.36
N ASP A 351 4.45 24.29 16.36
CA ASP A 351 5.42 24.03 15.30
C ASP A 351 6.87 24.31 15.74
N GLN A 352 7.84 23.91 14.92
CA GLN A 352 9.27 24.09 15.21
C GLN A 352 9.74 25.57 15.17
N LEU A 353 8.89 26.49 14.70
CA LEU A 353 9.16 27.93 14.70
C LEU A 353 8.49 28.65 15.88
N GLY A 354 7.75 27.92 16.73
CA GLY A 354 7.07 28.46 17.90
C GLY A 354 5.67 28.99 17.63
N ASN A 355 5.10 28.77 16.43
CA ASN A 355 3.70 29.14 16.19
C ASN A 355 2.78 28.05 16.71
N TYR A 356 1.70 28.47 17.35
CA TYR A 356 0.68 27.57 17.89
C TYR A 356 -0.54 27.52 16.95
N HIS A 357 -0.95 26.30 16.62
CA HIS A 357 -2.06 26.00 15.72
C HIS A 357 -3.07 25.16 16.48
N GLU A 358 -4.20 25.77 16.85
CA GLU A 358 -5.29 25.06 17.51
C GLU A 358 -6.07 24.26 16.45
N VAL A 359 -6.28 22.96 16.71
CA VAL A 359 -6.89 22.04 15.74
C VAL A 359 -7.92 21.13 16.40
N ASP A 360 -8.89 20.69 15.61
CA ASP A 360 -9.96 19.81 16.07
C ASP A 360 -9.61 18.33 15.80
N ALA A 361 -8.71 18.07 14.85
CA ALA A 361 -8.24 16.74 14.50
C ALA A 361 -6.76 16.72 14.07
N ILE A 362 -6.06 15.62 14.38
CA ILE A 362 -4.70 15.31 13.94
C ILE A 362 -4.72 14.01 13.14
N ILE A 363 -4.27 14.09 11.88
CA ILE A 363 -4.10 12.95 10.98
C ILE A 363 -2.59 12.71 10.78
N CYS A 364 -2.08 11.63 11.33
CA CYS A 364 -0.70 11.19 11.15
C CYS A 364 -0.57 10.33 9.88
N ALA A 365 -0.11 10.93 8.79
CA ALA A 365 0.30 10.28 7.54
C ALA A 365 1.80 9.95 7.55
N THR A 366 2.26 9.32 8.63
CA THR A 366 3.69 9.18 8.99
C THR A 366 4.34 7.87 8.54
N GLY A 367 3.64 7.08 7.72
CA GLY A 367 4.19 5.91 7.04
C GLY A 367 4.23 4.64 7.89
N PHE A 368 5.17 3.77 7.55
CA PHE A 368 5.35 2.43 8.10
C PHE A 368 6.82 2.22 8.50
N ASP A 369 7.09 1.19 9.32
CA ASP A 369 8.41 0.82 9.84
C ASP A 369 9.25 0.01 8.82
#